data_AF-A0A6B3LDG3-F1
#
_entry.id   AF-A0A6B3LDG3-F1
#
_cell.length_a   1.000
_cell.length_b   1.000
_cell.length_c   1.000
_cell.angle_alpha   90.00
_cell.angle_beta   90.00
_cell.angle_gamma   90.00
#
_symmetry.space_group_name_H-M   'P 1'
#
loop_
_entity.id
_entity.type
_entity.pdbx_description
1 polymer ?
#
loop_
_entity_poly.entity_id
_entity_poly.type
_entity_poly.pdbx_seq_one_letter_code
_entity_poly.pdbx_strand_id
1 'polypeptide(L)'
;MDFDVLLKMMPHRKALLLGACGTVQGRFGRWFNPILAEISNEYDQVLKSQRWLDQREDFDTVHHVIRFGESDREEIEIGRVSSKHAELPTASFRSMAGLHRVYLDQEALRHYLDAEVIRALNLIGSRLGLPKLAPEKKSAEQVGAANRDNAGCCSQDL
;
A
#
# COMPACT_ATOMS: atom_id res chain seq x y z
N MET A 1 -25.49 -18.56 22.66
CA MET A 1 -24.84 -18.30 21.37
C MET A 1 -23.38 -18.65 21.53
N ASP A 2 -22.89 -19.50 20.64
CA ASP A 2 -21.52 -20.02 20.67
C ASP A 2 -20.53 -18.93 20.20
N PHE A 3 -19.40 -18.76 20.90
CA PHE A 3 -18.41 -17.73 20.58
C PHE A 3 -17.78 -17.98 19.20
N ASP A 4 -17.72 -19.25 18.79
CA ASP A 4 -17.24 -19.69 17.46
C ASP A 4 -18.21 -19.31 16.32
N VAL A 5 -19.51 -19.13 16.61
CA VAL A 5 -20.48 -18.62 15.62
C VAL A 5 -20.35 -17.11 15.47
N LEU A 6 -20.07 -16.38 16.55
CA LEU A 6 -19.84 -14.92 16.53
C LEU A 6 -18.56 -14.55 15.76
N LEU A 7 -17.48 -15.33 15.91
CA LEU A 7 -16.25 -15.13 15.14
C LEU A 7 -16.42 -15.48 13.64
N LYS A 8 -17.25 -16.49 13.31
CA LYS A 8 -17.64 -16.76 11.91
C LYS A 8 -18.56 -15.68 11.32
N MET A 9 -19.24 -14.90 12.15
CA MET A 9 -20.19 -13.86 11.72
C MET A 9 -19.59 -12.45 11.63
N MET A 10 -18.31 -12.28 11.96
CA MET A 10 -17.58 -11.06 11.66
C MET A 10 -16.56 -11.35 10.56
N PRO A 11 -16.98 -11.40 9.28
CA PRO A 11 -16.01 -11.34 8.19
C PRO A 11 -15.14 -10.12 8.47
N HIS A 12 -13.82 -10.27 8.36
CA HIS A 12 -12.96 -9.11 8.35
C HIS A 12 -13.53 -8.18 7.28
N ARG A 13 -14.06 -7.01 7.69
CA ARG A 13 -14.73 -6.07 6.77
C ARG A 13 -13.78 -5.51 5.71
N LYS A 14 -12.54 -5.96 5.65
CA LYS A 14 -11.44 -5.43 4.84
C LYS A 14 -11.06 -6.46 3.79
N ALA A 15 -11.09 -6.06 2.52
CA ALA A 15 -10.56 -6.85 1.41
C ALA A 15 -9.02 -6.88 1.43
N LEU A 16 -8.39 -5.90 2.09
CA LEU A 16 -6.94 -5.78 2.25
C LEU A 16 -6.57 -5.45 3.69
N LEU A 17 -5.68 -6.26 4.26
CA LEU A 17 -4.89 -5.94 5.45
C LEU A 17 -3.45 -5.70 5.01
N LEU A 18 -2.94 -4.49 5.26
CA LEU A 18 -1.58 -4.11 4.90
C LEU A 18 -0.72 -3.90 6.16
N GLY A 19 0.41 -4.58 6.20
CA GLY A 19 1.39 -4.48 7.27
C GLY A 19 2.81 -4.33 6.74
N ALA A 20 3.73 -4.08 7.65
CA ALA A 20 5.16 -4.06 7.36
C ALA A 20 5.98 -4.49 8.57
N CYS A 21 7.16 -5.06 8.30
CA CYS A 21 8.11 -5.39 9.35
C CYS A 21 9.55 -5.25 8.84
N GLY A 22 10.48 -4.97 9.76
CA GLY A 22 11.92 -5.02 9.47
C GLY A 22 12.46 -6.42 9.77
N THR A 23 13.25 -6.96 8.84
CA THR A 23 14.05 -8.19 9.07
C THR A 23 15.50 -7.87 9.40
N VAL A 24 15.88 -6.59 9.32
CA VAL A 24 17.17 -6.03 9.75
C VAL A 24 16.97 -4.80 10.62
N GLN A 25 18.03 -4.37 11.31
CA GLN A 25 18.00 -3.17 12.12
C GLN A 25 17.72 -1.93 11.26
N GLY A 26 16.74 -1.13 11.68
CA GLY A 26 16.34 0.09 11.00
C GLY A 26 15.24 0.81 11.77
N ARG A 27 14.78 1.93 11.22
CA ARG A 27 13.67 2.70 11.77
C ARG A 27 12.66 3.01 10.67
N PHE A 28 11.40 2.94 11.02
CA PHE A 28 10.32 3.51 10.23
C PHE A 28 10.17 4.99 10.55
N GLY A 29 9.98 5.81 9.52
CA GLY A 29 9.72 7.24 9.69
C GLY A 29 8.38 7.49 10.38
N ARG A 30 8.22 8.70 10.94
CA ARG A 30 6.96 9.13 11.59
C ARG A 30 5.74 8.93 10.69
N TRP A 31 5.91 9.18 9.38
CA TRP A 31 4.83 9.11 8.40
C TRP A 31 4.52 7.70 7.91
N PHE A 32 5.34 6.71 8.25
CA PHE A 32 5.22 5.35 7.72
C PHE A 32 3.86 4.71 8.06
N ASN A 33 3.49 4.65 9.34
CA ASN A 33 2.24 4.02 9.74
C ASN A 33 0.99 4.77 9.24
N PRO A 34 0.92 6.12 9.33
CA PRO A 34 -0.18 6.88 8.74
C PRO A 34 -0.36 6.62 7.24
N ILE A 35 0.73 6.68 6.47
CA ILE A 35 0.70 6.43 5.02
C ILE A 35 0.25 5.00 4.72
N LEU A 36 0.77 4.01 5.45
CA LEU A 36 0.40 2.62 5.24
C LEU A 36 -1.10 2.38 5.50
N ALA A 37 -1.66 3.03 6.52
CA ALA A 37 -3.08 2.96 6.83
C ALA A 37 -3.94 3.65 5.76
N GLU A 38 -3.52 4.80 5.23
CA GLU A 38 -4.18 5.48 4.11
C GLU A 38 -4.23 4.59 2.87
N ILE A 39 -3.07 4.06 2.46
CA ILE A 39 -2.95 3.12 1.34
C ILE A 39 -3.86 1.90 1.57
N SER A 40 -3.82 1.29 2.76
CA SER A 40 -4.67 0.14 3.08
C SER A 40 -6.16 0.45 2.92
N ASN A 41 -6.60 1.64 3.32
CA ASN A 41 -7.99 2.06 3.20
C ASN A 41 -8.38 2.35 1.75
N GLU A 42 -7.52 3.01 0.98
CA GLU A 42 -7.75 3.31 -0.43
C GLU A 42 -7.89 2.02 -1.24
N TYR A 43 -6.91 1.10 -1.15
CA TYR A 43 -7.00 -0.16 -1.88
C TYR A 43 -8.12 -1.07 -1.39
N ASP A 44 -8.45 -1.07 -0.10
CA ASP A 44 -9.64 -1.78 0.39
C ASP A 44 -10.92 -1.37 -0.37
N GLN A 45 -11.10 -0.08 -0.65
CA GLN A 45 -12.24 0.40 -1.45
C GLN A 45 -12.12 0.00 -2.93
N VAL A 46 -10.92 0.08 -3.51
CA VAL A 46 -10.67 -0.34 -4.90
C VAL A 46 -11.00 -1.83 -5.07
N LEU A 47 -10.50 -2.69 -4.20
CA LEU A 47 -10.73 -4.13 -4.28
C LEU A 47 -12.23 -4.47 -4.14
N LYS A 48 -12.95 -3.80 -3.23
CA LYS A 48 -14.40 -3.97 -3.07
C LYS A 48 -15.19 -3.50 -4.28
N SER A 49 -14.89 -2.31 -4.80
CA SER A 49 -15.60 -1.75 -5.96
C SER A 49 -15.42 -2.58 -7.22
N GLN A 50 -14.25 -3.21 -7.39
CA GLN A 50 -13.97 -4.13 -8.48
C GLN A 50 -14.46 -5.56 -8.22
N ARG A 51 -15.12 -5.81 -7.08
CA ARG A 51 -15.61 -7.14 -6.67
C ARG A 51 -14.49 -8.18 -6.74
N TRP A 52 -13.28 -7.77 -6.34
CA TRP A 52 -12.04 -8.55 -6.55
C TRP A 52 -12.09 -9.90 -5.84
N LEU A 53 -12.82 -9.98 -4.73
CA LEU A 53 -12.91 -11.18 -3.88
C LEU A 53 -14.24 -11.94 -4.05
N ASP A 54 -15.23 -11.38 -4.75
CA ASP A 54 -16.54 -12.02 -4.97
C ASP A 54 -16.44 -13.35 -5.75
N GLN A 55 -15.34 -13.56 -6.46
CA GLN A 55 -15.09 -14.75 -7.28
C GLN A 55 -14.27 -15.82 -6.54
N ARG A 56 -14.01 -15.62 -5.23
CA ARG A 56 -13.18 -16.51 -4.41
C ARG A 56 -14.01 -17.12 -3.28
N GLU A 57 -13.94 -18.43 -3.17
CA GLU A 57 -14.53 -19.18 -2.05
C GLU A 57 -13.49 -19.55 -0.99
N ASP A 58 -12.20 -19.49 -1.35
CA ASP A 58 -11.10 -19.97 -0.52
C ASP A 58 -10.56 -18.91 0.44
N PHE A 59 -10.73 -17.61 0.16
CA PHE A 59 -10.38 -16.50 1.06
C PHE A 59 -11.26 -15.26 0.81
N ASP A 60 -11.43 -14.42 1.82
CA ASP A 60 -12.19 -13.16 1.77
C ASP A 60 -11.34 -11.91 2.03
N THR A 61 -10.06 -12.11 2.35
CA THR A 61 -9.13 -11.04 2.75
C THR A 61 -7.74 -11.34 2.21
N VAL A 62 -7.09 -10.34 1.59
CA VAL A 62 -5.65 -10.40 1.29
C VAL A 62 -4.88 -9.76 2.43
N HIS A 63 -4.00 -10.52 3.08
CA HIS A 63 -3.11 -10.00 4.12
C HIS A 63 -1.71 -9.85 3.52
N HIS A 64 -1.30 -8.62 3.24
CA HIS A 64 -0.02 -8.31 2.63
C HIS A 64 0.96 -7.68 3.63
N VAL A 65 2.16 -8.22 3.72
CA VAL A 65 3.24 -7.68 4.57
C VAL A 65 4.45 -7.31 3.73
N ILE A 66 4.88 -6.05 3.81
CA ILE A 66 6.12 -5.57 3.21
C ILE A 66 7.27 -5.83 4.21
N ARG A 67 8.19 -6.72 3.86
CA ARG A 67 9.36 -7.07 4.69
C ARG A 67 10.57 -6.25 4.27
N PHE A 68 11.12 -5.46 5.19
CA PHE A 68 12.28 -4.61 4.95
C PHE A 68 13.58 -5.26 5.42
N GLY A 69 14.39 -5.74 4.47
CA GLY A 69 15.66 -6.44 4.71
C GLY A 69 16.88 -5.74 4.11
N GLU A 70 17.96 -6.49 3.88
CA GLU A 70 19.21 -5.95 3.30
C GLU A 70 19.07 -5.58 1.82
N SER A 71 18.27 -6.34 1.08
CA SER A 71 18.12 -6.24 -0.37
C SER A 71 16.67 -6.37 -0.81
N ASP A 72 16.37 -5.79 -1.97
CA ASP A 72 15.10 -5.97 -2.65
C ASP A 72 15.01 -7.38 -3.24
N ARG A 73 13.80 -7.96 -3.27
CA ARG A 73 13.51 -9.17 -4.05
C ARG A 73 12.32 -8.92 -4.96
N GLU A 74 12.40 -9.44 -6.18
CA GLU A 74 11.30 -9.34 -7.13
C GLU A 74 10.14 -10.26 -6.77
N GLU A 75 10.45 -11.41 -6.19
CA GLU A 75 9.45 -12.40 -5.80
C GLU A 75 8.49 -11.88 -4.73
N ILE A 76 7.23 -12.27 -4.86
CA ILE A 76 6.19 -12.09 -3.86
C ILE A 76 5.79 -13.48 -3.39
N GLU A 77 5.96 -13.71 -2.10
CA GLU A 77 5.50 -14.93 -1.45
C GLU A 77 3.98 -14.90 -1.36
N ILE A 78 3.32 -15.95 -1.82
CA ILE A 78 1.90 -16.20 -1.64
C ILE A 78 1.80 -17.49 -0.85
N GLY A 79 1.40 -17.38 0.41
CA GLY A 79 1.25 -18.53 1.30
C GLY A 79 -0.05 -19.28 1.08
N ARG A 80 -0.28 -20.28 1.91
CA ARG A 80 -1.54 -21.03 1.93
C ARG A 80 -2.58 -20.23 2.72
N VAL A 81 -3.83 -20.25 2.26
CA VAL A 81 -4.93 -19.65 3.01
C VAL A 81 -5.08 -20.35 4.35
N SER A 82 -5.25 -19.55 5.41
CA SER A 82 -5.51 -20.07 6.74
C SER A 82 -6.92 -20.67 6.82
N SER A 83 -7.02 -21.91 7.28
CA SER A 83 -8.31 -22.56 7.56
C SER A 83 -9.10 -21.90 8.70
N LYS A 84 -8.47 -21.03 9.49
CA LYS A 84 -9.10 -20.34 10.62
C LYS A 84 -9.62 -18.94 10.29
N HIS A 85 -8.98 -18.23 9.37
CA HIS A 85 -9.21 -16.80 9.17
C HIS A 85 -9.62 -16.42 7.73
N ALA A 86 -9.66 -17.37 6.79
CA ALA A 86 -9.96 -17.10 5.38
C ALA A 86 -9.11 -15.96 4.78
N GLU A 87 -7.89 -15.78 5.29
CA GLU A 87 -6.92 -14.78 4.82
C GLU A 87 -5.93 -15.43 3.87
N LEU A 88 -5.65 -14.78 2.74
CA LEU A 88 -4.52 -15.08 1.86
C LEU A 88 -3.27 -14.35 2.36
N PRO A 89 -2.31 -15.03 3.02
CA PRO A 89 -1.08 -14.39 3.46
C PRO A 89 -0.16 -14.17 2.26
N THR A 90 0.34 -12.94 2.13
CA THR A 90 1.30 -12.57 1.09
C THR A 90 2.41 -11.70 1.65
N ALA A 91 3.60 -11.78 1.08
CA ALA A 91 4.72 -10.96 1.51
C ALA A 91 5.59 -10.52 0.33
N SER A 92 6.04 -9.28 0.39
CA SER A 92 7.08 -8.76 -0.49
C SER A 92 8.33 -8.39 0.29
N PHE A 93 9.46 -8.23 -0.42
CA PHE A 93 10.74 -7.92 0.20
C PHE A 93 11.35 -6.67 -0.42
N ARG A 94 11.60 -5.68 0.43
CA ARG A 94 12.21 -4.42 0.06
C ARG A 94 13.45 -4.13 0.89
N SER A 95 14.38 -3.38 0.34
CA SER A 95 15.58 -2.99 1.07
C SER A 95 15.25 -1.88 2.06
N MET A 96 15.74 -2.03 3.30
CA MET A 96 15.68 -0.98 4.32
C MET A 96 16.42 0.28 3.84
N ALA A 97 17.53 0.10 3.10
CA ALA A 97 18.26 1.19 2.47
C ALA A 97 17.41 1.96 1.45
N GLY A 98 16.58 1.26 0.65
CA GLY A 98 15.64 1.89 -0.29
C GLY A 98 14.60 2.74 0.44
N LEU A 99 14.02 2.19 1.52
CA LEU A 99 13.09 2.93 2.37
C LEU A 99 13.74 4.18 2.99
N HIS A 100 14.98 4.08 3.50
CA HIS A 100 15.68 5.20 4.12
C HIS A 100 16.05 6.34 3.17
N ARG A 101 16.00 6.12 1.85
CA ARG A 101 16.15 7.21 0.88
C ARG A 101 14.93 8.13 0.81
N VAL A 102 13.76 7.64 1.23
CA VAL A 102 12.48 8.35 1.08
C VAL A 102 11.75 8.59 2.40
N TYR A 103 12.11 7.92 3.50
CA TYR A 103 11.30 7.91 4.74
C TYR A 103 11.08 9.25 5.46
N LEU A 104 11.86 10.29 5.13
CA LEU A 104 11.70 11.65 5.67
C LEU A 104 10.77 12.52 4.81
N ASP A 105 10.61 12.16 3.53
CA ASP A 105 9.74 12.85 2.58
C ASP A 105 8.41 12.08 2.52
N GLN A 106 7.34 12.73 2.99
CA GLN A 106 6.03 12.10 3.08
C GLN A 106 5.51 11.67 1.70
N GLU A 107 5.70 12.50 0.67
CA GLU A 107 5.19 12.23 -0.67
C GLU A 107 6.01 11.12 -1.35
N ALA A 108 7.34 11.18 -1.25
CA ALA A 108 8.21 10.15 -1.79
C ALA A 108 7.98 8.80 -1.09
N LEU A 109 7.78 8.79 0.24
CA LEU A 109 7.44 7.59 1.00
C LEU A 109 6.07 7.03 0.57
N ARG A 110 5.08 7.89 0.35
CA ARG A 110 3.76 7.49 -0.15
C ARG A 110 3.87 6.82 -1.50
N HIS A 111 4.55 7.43 -2.47
CA HIS A 111 4.77 6.85 -3.81
C HIS A 111 5.53 5.52 -3.74
N TYR A 112 6.55 5.45 -2.89
CA TYR A 112 7.33 4.23 -2.69
C TYR A 112 6.47 3.06 -2.18
N LEU A 113 5.64 3.28 -1.16
CA LEU A 113 4.77 2.25 -0.59
C LEU A 113 3.60 1.91 -1.54
N ASP A 114 3.01 2.91 -2.19
CA ASP A 114 1.90 2.72 -3.12
C ASP A 114 2.30 1.87 -4.33
N ALA A 115 3.45 2.19 -4.94
CA ALA A 115 4.01 1.41 -6.04
C ALA A 115 4.24 -0.05 -5.64
N GLU A 116 4.66 -0.30 -4.41
CA GLU A 116 4.87 -1.65 -3.91
C GLU A 116 3.57 -2.42 -3.72
N VAL A 117 2.53 -1.78 -3.18
CA VAL A 117 1.21 -2.40 -2.99
C VAL A 117 0.56 -2.69 -4.35
N ILE A 118 0.60 -1.77 -5.31
CA ILE A 118 0.11 -2.01 -6.68
C ILE A 118 0.81 -3.21 -7.29
N ARG A 119 2.15 -3.25 -7.19
CA ARG A 119 2.95 -4.35 -7.73
C ARG A 119 2.54 -5.69 -7.10
N ALA A 120 2.36 -5.73 -5.79
CA ALA A 120 1.91 -6.91 -5.07
C ALA A 120 0.52 -7.38 -5.53
N LEU A 121 -0.46 -6.49 -5.51
CA LEU A 121 -1.83 -6.82 -5.88
C LEU A 121 -1.95 -7.23 -7.34
N ASN A 122 -1.20 -6.61 -8.26
CA ASN A 122 -1.18 -7.00 -9.66
C ASN A 122 -0.55 -8.39 -9.89
N LEU A 123 0.50 -8.73 -9.16
CA LEU A 123 1.10 -10.08 -9.25
C LEU A 123 0.16 -11.13 -8.66
N ILE A 124 -0.43 -10.86 -7.50
CA ILE A 124 -1.44 -11.72 -6.85
C ILE A 124 -2.59 -11.94 -7.83
N GLY A 125 -3.16 -10.87 -8.38
CA GLY A 125 -4.26 -10.95 -9.32
C GLY A 125 -3.89 -11.75 -10.57
N SER A 126 -2.70 -11.53 -11.13
CA SER A 126 -2.23 -12.32 -12.27
C SER A 126 -2.08 -13.82 -11.96
N ARG A 127 -1.62 -14.20 -10.77
CA ARG A 127 -1.47 -15.61 -10.38
C ARG A 127 -2.79 -16.28 -10.05
N LEU A 128 -3.77 -15.49 -9.60
CA LEU A 128 -5.05 -15.98 -9.09
C LEU A 128 -6.21 -15.75 -10.06
N GLY A 129 -5.96 -15.18 -11.24
CA GLY A 129 -6.98 -14.87 -12.24
C GLY A 129 -7.89 -13.70 -11.87
N LEU A 130 -7.45 -12.80 -10.99
CA LEU A 130 -8.23 -11.64 -10.54
C LEU A 130 -7.97 -10.41 -11.43
N PRO A 131 -8.89 -9.43 -11.46
CA PRO A 131 -8.71 -8.17 -12.18
C PRO A 131 -7.37 -7.47 -11.88
N LYS A 132 -6.75 -6.87 -12.90
CA LYS A 132 -5.57 -6.02 -12.68
C LYS A 132 -6.01 -4.65 -12.17
N LEU A 133 -5.25 -4.12 -11.22
CA LEU A 133 -5.39 -2.74 -10.77
C LEU A 133 -4.68 -1.84 -11.77
N ALA A 134 -5.45 -0.97 -12.43
CA ALA A 134 -4.88 0.10 -13.22
C ALA A 134 -4.16 1.08 -12.28
N PRO A 135 -2.98 1.61 -12.64
CA PRO A 135 -2.43 2.75 -11.93
C PRO A 135 -3.43 3.89 -12.07
N GLU A 136 -3.96 4.39 -10.95
CA GLU A 136 -4.78 5.59 -11.00
C GLU A 136 -3.92 6.72 -11.58
N LYS A 137 -4.38 7.30 -12.69
CA LYS A 137 -3.85 8.57 -13.16
C LYS A 137 -4.28 9.64 -12.16
N LYS A 138 -3.58 9.77 -11.03
CA LYS A 138 -3.67 11.01 -10.25
C LYS A 138 -2.98 12.08 -11.09
N SER A 139 -3.80 12.86 -11.79
CA SER A 139 -3.40 13.97 -12.65
C SER A 139 -2.41 14.86 -11.92
N ALA A 140 -1.30 15.15 -12.59
CA ALA A 140 -0.30 16.14 -12.19
C ALA A 140 -0.81 17.59 -12.31
N GLU A 141 -2.04 17.86 -11.87
CA GLU A 141 -2.66 19.20 -11.90
C GLU A 141 -2.95 19.65 -10.47
N GLN A 142 -1.89 20.00 -9.72
CA GLN A 142 -1.94 20.99 -8.64
C GLN A 142 -0.54 21.37 -8.11
N VAL A 143 0.43 21.58 -9.01
CA VAL A 143 1.64 22.35 -8.67
C VAL A 143 1.82 23.42 -9.75
N GLY A 144 1.03 24.48 -9.65
CA GLY A 144 0.99 25.50 -10.69
C GLY A 144 0.24 26.77 -10.27
N ALA A 145 0.37 27.18 -9.01
CA ALA A 145 -0.03 28.52 -8.57
C ALA A 145 0.98 29.04 -7.53
N ALA A 146 2.25 29.11 -7.92
CA ALA A 146 3.23 29.91 -7.22
C ALA A 146 3.75 31.00 -8.17
N ASN A 147 3.56 32.25 -7.73
CA ASN A 147 4.37 33.41 -8.06
C ASN A 147 4.56 33.76 -9.53
N ARG A 148 3.62 34.55 -10.05
CA ARG A 148 3.93 35.64 -10.98
C ARG A 148 3.15 36.86 -10.58
N ASP A 149 3.80 37.73 -9.81
CA ASP A 149 3.62 39.17 -9.72
C ASP A 149 4.69 39.66 -8.73
N ASN A 150 5.54 40.64 -8.98
CA ASN A 150 5.94 41.32 -10.19
C ASN A 150 7.29 41.99 -9.83
N ALA A 151 8.26 41.91 -10.73
CA ALA A 151 9.50 42.66 -10.60
C ALA A 151 9.22 44.15 -10.89
N GLY A 152 9.94 45.04 -10.19
CA GLY A 152 10.18 46.40 -10.68
C GLY A 152 9.80 47.52 -9.71
N CYS A 153 10.79 48.09 -9.03
CA CYS A 153 11.31 49.40 -9.44
C CYS A 153 12.51 49.77 -8.58
N CYS A 154 13.70 49.69 -9.19
CA CYS A 154 14.81 50.54 -8.80
C CYS A 154 14.50 51.97 -9.26
N SER A 155 14.53 52.92 -8.34
CA SER A 155 14.84 54.30 -8.67
C SER A 155 15.74 54.83 -7.57
N GLN A 156 17.04 54.80 -7.89
CA GLN A 156 17.96 55.83 -7.41
C GLN A 156 17.48 57.16 -8.00
N ASP A 157 17.46 58.22 -7.20
CA ASP A 157 18.12 59.48 -7.53
C ASP A 157 17.88 60.54 -6.45
N LEU A 158 19.02 61.03 -5.94
CA LEU A 158 19.33 62.35 -5.35
C LEU A 158 18.72 62.76 -3.99
#